data_AF-A0A821W7I3-F1
#
_entry.id   AF-A0A821W7I3-F1
#
_cell.length_a   1.000
_cell.length_b   1.000
_cell.length_c   1.000
_cell.angle_alpha   90.00
_cell.angle_beta   90.00
_cell.angle_gamma   90.00
#
_symmetry.space_group_name_H-M   'P 1'
#
loop_
_entity.id
_entity.type
_entity.pdbx_description
1 polymer ?
#
loop_
_entity_poly.entity_id
_entity_poly.type
_entity_poly.pdbx_seq_one_letter_code
_entity_poly.pdbx_strand_id
1 'polypeptide(L)'
;MEAGDHSFYRVLNQVLRKENRKEAIPWFSYLKLFDTALKKLPKRKGNIWRAVPGNVASEYKPNQVLIWWTISSCSTSADVVKAFLKPNQEATLFMIEAINGRDLGGYTMFPNENEVILGVGTELRVKNVGFAHNNLHLVVLEEIVDDDDDDRDDDQTGLAAAMAKSYVTPKLSTPVKKITLSKSK
;
A
#
# COMPACT_ATOMS: atom_id res chain seq x y z
N MET A 1 14.01 1.60 -14.04
CA MET A 1 13.34 0.32 -14.38
C MET A 1 12.35 0.52 -15.53
N GLU A 2 12.75 0.31 -16.79
CA GLU A 2 11.79 0.18 -17.91
C GLU A 2 11.37 -1.29 -18.02
N ALA A 3 10.55 -1.74 -17.06
CA ALA A 3 9.81 -2.96 -17.26
C ALA A 3 8.76 -2.65 -18.35
N GLY A 4 8.83 -3.33 -19.50
CA GLY A 4 8.01 -3.03 -20.67
C GLY A 4 6.51 -2.92 -20.35
N ASP A 5 5.73 -2.37 -21.29
CA ASP A 5 4.31 -2.05 -21.09
C ASP A 5 3.46 -3.23 -20.59
N HIS A 6 3.91 -4.46 -20.82
CA HIS A 6 3.27 -5.71 -20.40
C HIS A 6 3.97 -6.44 -19.23
N SER A 7 4.89 -5.79 -18.53
CA SER A 7 5.54 -6.37 -17.38
C SER A 7 4.55 -6.63 -16.25
N PHE A 8 4.77 -7.72 -15.51
CA PHE A 8 3.92 -8.13 -14.39
C PHE A 8 3.68 -6.99 -13.40
N TYR A 9 4.76 -6.32 -12.97
CA TYR A 9 4.70 -5.18 -12.04
C TYR A 9 3.81 -4.05 -12.58
N ARG A 10 3.91 -3.73 -13.88
CA ARG A 10 3.14 -2.65 -14.48
C ARG A 10 1.67 -3.00 -14.61
N VAL A 11 1.35 -4.21 -15.09
CA VAL A 11 -0.03 -4.69 -15.23
C VAL A 11 -0.73 -4.74 -13.88
N LEU A 12 -0.08 -5.32 -12.87
CA LEU A 12 -0.64 -5.39 -11.53
C LEU A 12 -0.89 -3.99 -10.95
N ASN A 13 0.11 -3.09 -11.05
CA ASN A 13 -0.07 -1.73 -10.55
C ASN A 13 -1.07 -0.90 -11.37
N GLN A 14 -1.32 -1.20 -12.64
CA GLN A 14 -2.43 -0.59 -13.38
C GLN A 14 -3.77 -1.01 -12.80
N VAL A 15 -3.96 -2.30 -12.51
CA VAL A 15 -5.18 -2.80 -11.87
C VAL A 15 -5.40 -2.17 -10.49
N LEU A 16 -4.34 -2.08 -9.67
CA LEU A 16 -4.41 -1.49 -8.32
C LEU A 16 -4.74 0.01 -8.31
N ARG A 17 -4.44 0.74 -9.39
CA ARG A 17 -4.81 2.17 -9.53
C ARG A 17 -6.29 2.38 -9.88
N LYS A 18 -6.96 1.40 -10.48
CA LYS A 18 -8.34 1.56 -10.93
C LYS A 18 -9.31 1.65 -9.75
N GLU A 19 -10.26 2.57 -9.84
CA GLU A 19 -11.33 2.72 -8.84
C GLU A 19 -12.21 1.46 -8.75
N ASN A 20 -12.41 0.76 -9.88
CA ASN A 20 -13.17 -0.48 -9.92
C ASN A 20 -12.40 -1.63 -9.23
N ARG A 21 -12.61 -1.78 -7.92
CA ARG A 21 -11.94 -2.80 -7.09
C ARG A 21 -12.24 -4.24 -7.50
N LYS A 22 -13.29 -4.49 -8.30
CA LYS A 22 -13.57 -5.84 -8.82
C LYS A 22 -12.45 -6.34 -9.74
N GLU A 23 -11.72 -5.45 -10.39
CA GLU A 23 -10.60 -5.83 -11.26
C GLU A 23 -9.39 -6.38 -10.48
N ALA A 24 -9.29 -6.09 -9.19
CA ALA A 24 -8.25 -6.64 -8.33
C ALA A 24 -8.54 -8.07 -7.86
N ILE A 25 -9.79 -8.55 -7.93
CA ILE A 25 -10.21 -9.87 -7.43
C ILE A 25 -9.35 -11.02 -7.98
N PRO A 26 -9.06 -11.10 -9.30
CA PRO A 26 -8.21 -12.16 -9.85
C PRO A 26 -6.79 -12.18 -9.25
N TRP A 27 -6.34 -11.06 -8.69
CA TRP A 27 -5.00 -10.89 -8.13
C TRP A 27 -4.93 -11.16 -6.63
N PHE A 28 -6.05 -11.38 -5.94
CA PHE A 28 -6.07 -11.51 -4.47
C PHE A 28 -5.17 -12.62 -3.94
N SER A 29 -5.15 -13.79 -4.58
CA SER A 29 -4.26 -14.89 -4.19
C SER A 29 -2.79 -14.49 -4.32
N TYR A 30 -2.43 -13.79 -5.40
CA TYR A 30 -1.06 -13.29 -5.58
C TYR A 30 -0.75 -12.19 -4.57
N LEU A 31 -1.63 -11.21 -4.38
CA LEU A 31 -1.43 -10.11 -3.44
C LEU A 31 -1.25 -10.62 -2.02
N LYS A 32 -2.02 -11.65 -1.61
CA LYS A 32 -1.85 -12.29 -0.31
C LYS A 32 -0.51 -13.02 -0.19
N LEU A 33 -0.11 -13.76 -1.23
CA LEU A 33 1.20 -14.41 -1.26
C LEU A 33 2.34 -13.39 -1.18
N PHE A 34 2.24 -12.32 -1.96
CA PHE A 34 3.24 -11.26 -2.04
C PHE A 34 3.35 -10.49 -0.71
N ASP A 35 2.22 -10.08 -0.12
CA ASP A 35 2.20 -9.45 1.21
C ASP A 35 2.82 -10.36 2.29
N THR A 36 2.47 -11.65 2.28
CA THR A 36 3.05 -12.64 3.20
C THR A 36 4.57 -12.78 3.00
N ALA A 37 5.04 -12.75 1.76
CA ALA A 37 6.47 -12.78 1.46
C ALA A 37 7.18 -11.50 1.92
N LEU A 38 6.61 -10.33 1.64
CA LEU A 38 7.14 -9.04 2.08
C LEU A 38 7.26 -8.94 3.60
N LYS A 39 6.31 -9.51 4.36
CA LYS A 39 6.38 -9.56 5.84
C LYS A 39 7.56 -10.37 6.39
N LYS A 40 8.13 -11.28 5.58
CA LYS A 40 9.31 -12.07 5.97
C LYS A 40 10.63 -11.37 5.64
N LEU A 41 10.60 -10.29 4.85
CA LEU A 41 11.79 -9.54 4.49
C LEU A 41 12.17 -8.55 5.60
N PRO A 42 13.46 -8.19 5.75
CA PRO A 42 13.89 -7.20 6.72
C PRO A 42 13.16 -5.86 6.54
N LYS A 43 12.70 -5.27 7.65
CA LYS A 43 12.17 -3.90 7.64
C LYS A 43 13.31 -2.91 7.39
N ARG A 44 13.06 -1.92 6.53
CA ARG A 44 13.94 -0.80 6.24
C ARG A 44 13.27 0.52 6.65
N LYS A 45 13.73 1.07 7.78
CA LYS A 45 13.32 2.38 8.30
C LYS A 45 14.24 3.50 7.79
N GLY A 46 13.67 4.66 7.47
CA GLY A 46 14.40 5.86 7.05
C GLY A 46 14.03 6.33 5.65
N ASN A 47 14.85 7.23 5.09
CA ASN A 47 14.55 7.88 3.82
C ASN A 47 14.74 6.91 2.65
N ILE A 48 13.67 6.73 1.86
CA ILE A 48 13.70 6.04 0.57
C ILE A 48 13.21 6.98 -0.53
N TRP A 49 13.62 6.66 -1.75
CA TRP A 49 13.47 7.53 -2.91
C TRP A 49 12.70 6.81 -4.01
N ARG A 50 11.85 7.56 -4.71
CA ARG A 50 11.12 7.07 -5.87
C ARG A 50 10.97 8.18 -6.90
N ALA A 51 11.27 7.90 -8.16
CA ALA A 51 11.00 8.82 -9.26
C ALA A 51 9.84 8.31 -10.11
N VAL A 52 9.05 9.24 -10.62
CA VAL A 52 8.03 8.98 -11.65
C VAL A 52 8.15 10.03 -12.76
N PRO A 53 7.86 9.64 -14.02
CA PRO A 53 7.77 10.60 -15.11
C PRO A 53 6.56 11.53 -14.94
N GLY A 54 6.71 12.78 -15.36
CA GLY A 54 5.70 13.83 -15.27
C GLY A 54 5.74 14.61 -13.96
N ASN A 55 5.14 15.80 -13.99
CA ASN A 55 4.87 16.60 -12.80
C ASN A 55 3.51 16.18 -12.21
N VAL A 56 3.55 15.33 -11.19
CA VAL A 56 2.39 14.96 -10.37
C VAL A 56 2.39 15.68 -9.02
N ALA A 57 3.37 16.54 -8.75
CA ALA A 57 3.49 17.24 -7.46
C ALA A 57 2.30 18.16 -7.18
N SER A 58 1.62 18.65 -8.23
CA SER A 58 0.40 19.46 -8.13
C SER A 58 -0.81 18.70 -7.55
N GLU A 59 -0.77 17.37 -7.54
CA GLU A 59 -1.81 16.51 -6.95
C GLU A 59 -1.69 16.41 -5.42
N TYR A 60 -0.58 16.88 -4.85
CA TYR A 60 -0.26 16.77 -3.43
C TYR A 60 -0.39 18.13 -2.74
N LYS A 61 -0.96 18.12 -1.55
CA LYS A 61 -1.09 19.30 -0.68
C LYS A 61 -0.43 19.04 0.67
N PRO A 62 0.22 20.02 1.32
CA PRO A 62 0.75 19.85 2.67
C PRO A 62 -0.30 19.29 3.63
N ASN A 63 0.11 18.36 4.49
CA ASN A 63 -0.73 17.63 5.46
C ASN A 63 -1.83 16.74 4.85
N GLN A 64 -1.90 16.60 3.52
CA GLN A 64 -2.78 15.63 2.90
C GLN A 64 -2.38 14.21 3.32
N VAL A 65 -3.37 13.43 3.73
CA VAL A 65 -3.24 11.99 3.95
C VAL A 65 -3.74 11.27 2.71
N LEU A 66 -3.00 10.27 2.27
CA LEU A 66 -3.32 9.48 1.08
C LEU A 66 -2.87 8.04 1.24
N ILE A 67 -3.49 7.16 0.45
CA ILE A 67 -3.14 5.73 0.40
C ILE A 67 -2.53 5.43 -0.97
N TRP A 68 -1.31 4.92 -0.98
CA TRP A 68 -0.71 4.31 -2.16
C TRP A 68 -1.17 2.86 -2.28
N TRP A 69 -2.23 2.65 -3.06
CA TRP A 69 -2.81 1.34 -3.34
C TRP A 69 -1.87 0.40 -4.13
N THR A 70 -0.86 0.95 -4.80
CA THR A 70 0.07 0.20 -5.64
C THR A 70 1.27 -0.32 -4.85
N ILE A 71 1.87 -1.41 -5.33
CA ILE A 71 3.21 -1.81 -4.89
C ILE A 71 4.18 -0.74 -5.37
N SER A 72 4.90 -0.11 -4.46
CA SER A 72 5.81 0.98 -4.80
C SER A 72 7.25 0.53 -4.64
N SER A 73 7.95 0.39 -5.77
CA SER A 73 9.41 0.20 -5.78
C SER A 73 10.13 1.52 -5.53
N CYS A 74 11.07 1.49 -4.60
CA CYS A 74 11.87 2.61 -4.11
C CYS A 74 13.34 2.17 -3.99
N SER A 75 14.22 3.12 -3.72
CA SER A 75 15.62 2.85 -3.40
C SER A 75 16.03 3.60 -2.15
N THR A 76 16.97 3.05 -1.37
CA THR A 76 17.65 3.81 -0.32
C THR A 76 18.63 4.86 -0.89
N SER A 77 18.93 4.80 -2.19
CA SER A 77 19.87 5.70 -2.87
C SER A 77 19.15 6.67 -3.80
N ALA A 78 19.27 7.97 -3.52
CA ALA A 78 18.82 9.01 -4.42
C ALA A 78 19.55 8.96 -5.77
N ASP A 79 20.82 8.57 -5.79
CA ASP A 79 21.62 8.52 -7.02
C ASP A 79 21.19 7.40 -7.97
N VAL A 80 20.79 6.25 -7.42
CA VAL A 80 20.15 5.18 -8.21
C VAL A 80 18.87 5.71 -8.86
N VAL A 81 18.03 6.41 -8.09
CA VAL A 81 16.75 6.92 -8.60
C VAL A 81 16.95 8.01 -9.65
N LYS A 82 17.97 8.87 -9.50
CA LYS A 82 18.32 9.89 -10.49
C LYS A 82 18.67 9.27 -11.85
N ALA A 83 19.29 8.09 -11.88
CA ALA A 83 19.63 7.41 -13.14
C ALA A 83 18.39 7.03 -13.98
N PHE A 84 17.20 7.00 -13.38
CA PHE A 84 15.93 6.77 -14.09
C PHE A 84 15.26 8.04 -14.60
N LEU A 85 15.78 9.22 -14.25
CA LEU A 85 15.28 10.49 -14.74
C LEU A 85 15.83 10.76 -16.14
N LYS A 86 14.94 11.07 -17.08
CA LYS A 86 15.33 11.44 -18.45
C LYS A 86 15.67 12.93 -18.50
N PRO A 87 16.81 13.33 -19.09
CA PRO A 87 17.14 14.74 -19.28
C PRO A 87 16.03 15.49 -20.02
N ASN A 88 15.77 16.73 -19.62
CA ASN A 88 14.77 17.61 -20.23
C ASN A 88 13.32 17.08 -20.23
N GLN A 89 13.01 16.08 -19.41
CA GLN A 89 11.63 15.62 -19.18
C GLN A 89 11.17 16.00 -17.78
N GLU A 90 9.90 16.36 -17.66
CA GLU A 90 9.25 16.53 -16.38
C GLU A 90 9.28 15.24 -15.57
N ALA A 91 9.61 15.36 -14.29
CA ALA A 91 9.62 14.25 -13.36
C ALA A 91 9.32 14.69 -11.93
N THR A 92 8.74 13.78 -11.16
CA THR A 92 8.51 13.96 -9.74
C THR A 92 9.36 12.97 -8.95
N LEU A 93 10.18 13.49 -8.04
CA LEU A 93 10.94 12.75 -7.05
C LEU A 93 10.17 12.76 -5.73
N PHE A 94 9.97 11.58 -5.16
CA PHE A 94 9.45 11.38 -3.82
C PHE A 94 10.60 11.05 -2.89
N MET A 95 10.71 11.78 -1.79
CA MET A 95 11.44 11.35 -0.60
C MET A 95 10.41 10.88 0.42
N ILE A 96 10.53 9.63 0.88
CA ILE A 96 9.58 9.02 1.80
C ILE A 96 10.32 8.64 3.07
N GLU A 97 9.90 9.18 4.20
CA GLU A 97 10.31 8.73 5.53
C GLU A 97 9.56 7.43 5.84
N ALA A 98 10.15 6.29 5.45
CA ALA A 98 9.52 4.98 5.54
C ALA A 98 9.76 4.32 6.90
N ILE A 99 8.78 3.53 7.33
CA ILE A 99 8.80 2.78 8.58
C ILE A 99 8.63 1.28 8.30
N ASN A 100 7.80 0.91 7.32
CA ASN A 100 7.58 -0.49 6.91
C ASN A 100 8.14 -0.84 5.52
N GLY A 101 9.05 -0.03 4.97
CA GLY A 101 9.82 -0.43 3.78
C GLY A 101 10.39 -1.85 3.93
N ARG A 102 10.38 -2.64 2.87
CA ARG A 102 10.92 -4.01 2.87
C ARG A 102 12.14 -4.08 1.96
N ASP A 103 13.28 -4.46 2.54
CA ASP A 103 14.52 -4.61 1.80
C ASP A 103 14.46 -5.87 0.91
N LEU A 104 14.64 -5.69 -0.41
CA LEU A 104 14.62 -6.78 -1.38
C LEU A 104 16.02 -7.34 -1.67
N GLY A 105 17.03 -6.97 -0.88
CA GLY A 105 18.39 -7.49 -0.96
C GLY A 105 18.41 -9.01 -1.07
N GLY A 106 19.09 -9.52 -2.11
CA GLY A 106 19.19 -10.96 -2.40
C GLY A 106 18.02 -11.58 -3.19
N TYR A 107 16.90 -10.87 -3.35
CA TYR A 107 15.75 -11.33 -4.14
C TYR A 107 15.49 -10.49 -5.39
N THR A 108 15.98 -9.25 -5.44
CA THR A 108 15.85 -8.40 -6.62
C THR A 108 16.69 -8.91 -7.80
N MET A 109 16.17 -8.71 -9.01
CA MET A 109 16.92 -8.92 -10.25
C MET A 109 17.93 -7.79 -10.52
N PHE A 110 17.89 -6.71 -9.73
CA PHE A 110 18.71 -5.51 -9.90
C PHE A 110 19.49 -5.21 -8.61
N PRO A 111 20.55 -5.99 -8.29
CA PRO A 111 21.22 -5.95 -6.99
C PRO A 111 21.86 -4.59 -6.66
N ASN A 112 22.16 -3.78 -7.67
CA ASN A 112 22.77 -2.46 -7.50
C ASN A 112 21.76 -1.33 -7.26
N GLU A 113 20.45 -1.63 -7.27
CA GLU A 113 19.41 -0.61 -7.09
C GLU A 113 19.07 -0.33 -5.62
N ASN A 114 19.60 -1.12 -4.67
CA ASN A 114 19.25 -1.01 -3.24
C ASN A 114 17.73 -0.93 -3.03
N GLU A 115 17.02 -1.86 -3.67
CA GLU A 115 15.57 -1.82 -3.82
C GLU A 115 14.84 -2.03 -2.49
N VAL A 116 13.86 -1.16 -2.24
CA VAL A 116 12.94 -1.23 -1.10
C VAL A 116 11.52 -1.19 -1.64
N ILE A 117 10.66 -2.10 -1.17
CA ILE A 117 9.24 -2.11 -1.52
C ILE A 117 8.41 -1.52 -0.39
N LEU A 118 7.51 -0.60 -0.75
CA LEU A 118 6.33 -0.29 0.05
C LEU A 118 5.16 -1.13 -0.44
N GLY A 119 4.44 -1.73 0.51
CA GLY A 119 3.33 -2.64 0.25
C GLY A 119 2.12 -1.93 -0.35
N VAL A 120 1.16 -2.73 -0.84
CA VAL A 120 -0.14 -2.21 -1.26
C VAL A 120 -0.87 -1.58 -0.07
N GLY A 121 -1.48 -0.42 -0.29
CA GLY A 121 -2.27 0.24 0.75
C GLY A 121 -1.42 1.00 1.77
N THR A 122 -0.17 1.34 1.45
CA THR A 122 0.68 2.15 2.34
C THR A 122 0.06 3.54 2.54
N GLU A 123 -0.20 3.90 3.80
CA GLU A 123 -0.73 5.21 4.16
C GLU A 123 0.41 6.23 4.37
N LEU A 124 0.27 7.39 3.75
CA LEU A 124 1.30 8.42 3.69
C LEU A 124 0.70 9.79 4.01
N ARG A 125 1.48 10.62 4.71
CA ARG A 125 1.19 12.06 4.89
C ARG A 125 2.17 12.89 4.08
N VAL A 126 1.66 13.92 3.43
CA VAL A 126 2.49 14.91 2.74
C VAL A 126 3.10 15.88 3.74
N LYS A 127 4.41 15.84 3.92
CA LYS A 127 5.14 16.81 4.76
C LYS A 127 5.44 18.10 4.01
N ASN A 128 5.84 17.99 2.75
CA ASN A 128 6.26 19.14 1.97
C ASN A 128 6.04 18.91 0.47
N VAL A 129 5.65 19.97 -0.23
CA VAL A 129 5.55 20.05 -1.69
C VAL A 129 6.15 21.37 -2.15
N GLY A 130 6.68 21.40 -3.36
CA GLY A 130 7.00 22.65 -4.04
C GLY A 130 8.48 23.04 -4.08
N PHE A 131 9.39 22.18 -3.63
CA PHE A 131 10.77 22.31 -4.09
C PHE A 131 10.84 21.82 -5.55
N ALA A 132 11.25 22.71 -6.45
CA ALA A 132 11.44 22.39 -7.85
C ALA A 132 12.77 22.95 -8.34
N HIS A 133 13.46 22.17 -9.18
CA HIS A 133 14.67 22.60 -9.84
C HIS A 133 14.65 22.11 -11.29
N ASN A 134 14.60 23.04 -12.25
CA ASN A 134 14.33 22.75 -13.65
C ASN A 134 13.04 21.91 -13.80
N ASN A 135 13.11 20.76 -14.45
CA ASN A 135 11.98 19.87 -14.73
C ASN A 135 11.79 18.80 -13.63
N LEU A 136 12.40 18.99 -12.45
CA LEU A 136 12.32 18.06 -11.33
C LEU A 136 11.54 18.68 -10.17
N HIS A 137 10.47 18.00 -9.77
CA HIS A 137 9.62 18.38 -8.65
C HIS A 137 9.82 17.42 -7.48
N LEU A 138 9.99 17.94 -6.26
CA LEU A 138 10.14 17.14 -5.04
C LEU A 138 8.86 17.16 -4.20
N VAL A 139 8.45 15.97 -3.78
CA VAL A 139 7.41 15.75 -2.79
C VAL A 139 8.01 14.96 -1.62
N VAL A 140 7.81 15.45 -0.40
CA VAL A 140 8.26 14.78 0.83
C VAL A 140 7.06 14.17 1.52
N LEU A 141 7.15 12.86 1.78
CA LEU A 141 6.13 12.05 2.41
C LEU A 141 6.68 11.43 3.70
N GLU A 142 5.81 11.16 4.67
CA GLU A 142 6.07 10.25 5.78
C GLU A 142 5.04 9.14 5.79
N GLU A 143 5.49 7.93 6.12
CA GLU A 143 4.59 6.81 6.37
C GLU A 143 3.86 7.01 7.69
N ILE A 144 2.55 6.79 7.68
CA ILE A 144 1.73 6.78 8.89
C ILE A 144 1.78 5.38 9.47
N VAL A 145 2.08 5.26 10.76
CA VAL A 145 1.99 4.00 11.49
C VAL A 145 0.60 3.88 12.05
N ASP A 146 -0.09 2.78 11.74
CA ASP A 146 -1.24 2.37 12.53
C ASP A 146 -0.73 1.73 13.82
N ASP A 147 -1.23 2.20 14.98
CA ASP A 147 -0.85 1.71 16.31
C ASP A 147 -1.08 0.18 16.50
N ASP A 148 -1.74 -0.48 15.54
CA ASP A 148 -2.06 -1.91 15.51
C ASP A 148 -1.00 -2.80 14.82
N ASP A 149 0.03 -2.21 14.20
CA ASP A 149 1.08 -2.90 13.43
C ASP A 149 2.42 -3.07 14.17
N ASP A 150 2.51 -2.59 15.41
CA ASP A 150 3.61 -2.90 16.32
C ASP A 150 3.48 -4.37 16.75
N ASP A 151 4.26 -5.22 16.08
CA ASP A 151 4.64 -6.57 16.50
C ASP A 151 3.52 -7.38 17.16
N ARG A 152 2.39 -7.55 16.44
CA ARG A 152 1.56 -8.73 16.65
C ARG A 152 2.32 -9.91 16.08
N ASP A 153 3.14 -10.51 16.93
CA ASP A 153 3.53 -11.91 16.89
C ASP A 153 2.36 -12.69 16.29
N ASP A 154 2.65 -13.55 15.31
CA ASP A 154 1.69 -14.28 14.48
C ASP A 154 0.91 -15.34 15.30
N ASP A 155 0.24 -14.91 16.37
CA ASP A 155 -0.64 -15.72 17.18
C ASP A 155 -2.04 -15.67 16.55
N GLN A 156 -2.45 -16.82 16.02
CA GLN A 156 -3.74 -17.05 15.35
C GLN A 156 -4.97 -16.62 16.17
N THR A 157 -4.78 -16.30 17.44
CA THR A 157 -5.78 -15.79 18.39
C THR A 157 -6.35 -14.42 18.00
N GLY A 158 -5.57 -13.55 17.35
CA GLY A 158 -6.00 -12.19 17.01
C GLY A 158 -7.11 -12.11 15.96
N LEU A 159 -7.04 -12.95 14.90
CA LEU A 159 -8.03 -12.97 13.83
C LEU A 159 -9.37 -13.56 14.32
N ALA A 160 -9.31 -14.58 15.19
CA ALA A 160 -10.51 -15.16 15.80
C ALA A 160 -11.20 -14.17 16.74
N ALA A 161 -10.44 -13.39 17.51
CA ALA A 161 -10.99 -12.36 18.40
C ALA A 161 -11.58 -11.17 17.63
N ALA A 162 -10.97 -10.75 16.51
CA ALA A 162 -11.50 -9.70 15.64
C ALA A 162 -12.79 -10.15 14.93
N MET A 163 -12.84 -11.40 14.46
CA MET A 163 -14.04 -12.02 13.88
C MET A 163 -15.16 -12.10 14.91
N ALA A 164 -14.88 -12.51 16.16
CA ALA A 164 -15.86 -12.60 17.23
C ALA A 164 -16.47 -11.23 17.62
N LYS A 165 -15.70 -10.14 17.55
CA LYS A 165 -16.19 -8.77 17.79
C LYS A 165 -17.09 -8.24 16.66
N SER A 166 -16.98 -8.81 15.44
CA SER A 166 -17.73 -8.38 14.25
C SER A 166 -19.10 -9.06 14.08
N TYR A 167 -19.38 -10.13 14.82
CA TYR A 167 -20.70 -10.76 14.82
C TYR A 167 -21.66 -9.99 15.72
N VAL A 168 -22.53 -9.18 15.11
CA VAL A 168 -23.75 -8.69 15.76
C VAL A 168 -24.67 -9.89 15.99
N THR A 169 -24.86 -10.29 17.25
CA THR A 169 -25.89 -11.26 17.62
C THR A 169 -27.27 -10.75 17.17
N PRO A 170 -28.04 -11.52 16.38
CA PRO A 170 -29.39 -11.13 16.01
C PRO A 170 -30.25 -11.02 17.27
N LYS A 171 -30.98 -9.92 17.44
CA LYS A 171 -32.00 -9.82 18.50
C LYS A 171 -33.04 -10.91 18.28
N LEU A 172 -33.27 -11.72 19.30
CA LEU A 172 -34.37 -12.69 19.30
C LEU A 172 -35.68 -11.93 19.08
N SER A 173 -36.35 -12.21 17.96
CA SER A 173 -37.69 -11.73 17.68
C SER A 173 -38.66 -12.25 18.74
N THR A 174 -39.50 -11.36 19.27
CA THR A 174 -40.52 -11.62 20.28
C THR A 174 -41.40 -12.82 19.90
N PRO A 175 -41.72 -13.75 20.82
CA PRO A 175 -42.49 -14.93 20.47
C PRO A 175 -43.90 -14.56 19.98
N VAL A 176 -44.26 -15.07 18.80
CA VAL A 176 -45.60 -14.97 18.22
C VAL A 176 -46.61 -15.63 19.17
N LYS A 177 -47.67 -14.91 19.53
CA LYS A 177 -48.78 -15.43 20.34
C LYS A 177 -49.36 -16.69 19.69
N LYS A 178 -49.42 -17.80 20.44
CA LYS A 178 -50.13 -19.02 20.05
C LYS A 178 -51.61 -18.71 19.81
N ILE A 179 -52.10 -19.05 18.62
CA ILE A 179 -53.53 -19.10 18.31
C ILE A 179 -54.10 -20.36 18.96
N THR A 180 -54.99 -20.20 19.93
CA THR A 180 -55.76 -21.28 20.54
C THR A 180 -56.92 -21.64 19.63
N LEU A 181 -56.92 -22.85 19.07
CA LEU A 181 -58.09 -23.45 18.42
C LEU A 181 -59.06 -23.92 19.51
N SER A 182 -60.21 -23.24 19.62
CA SER A 182 -61.34 -23.73 20.41
C SER A 182 -62.00 -24.91 19.69
N LYS A 183 -62.02 -26.08 20.34
CA LYS A 183 -62.92 -27.17 19.94
C LYS A 183 -64.34 -26.82 20.36
N SER A 184 -65.25 -26.68 19.40
CA SER A 184 -66.68 -26.74 19.68
C SER A 184 -67.07 -28.17 20.02
N LYS A 185 -67.89 -28.31 21.05
CA LYS A 185 -68.71 -29.51 21.28
C LYS A 185 -69.74 -29.67 20.18
#